data_AF-A0A5C7H591-F1
#
_entry.id   AF-A0A5C7H591-F1
#
_cell.length_a   1.000
_cell.length_b   1.000
_cell.length_c   1.000
_cell.angle_alpha   90.00
_cell.angle_beta   90.00
_cell.angle_gamma   90.00
#
_symmetry.space_group_name_H-M   'P 1'
#
loop_
_entity.id
_entity.type
_entity.pdbx_description
1 polymer ?
#
loop_
_entity_poly.entity_id
_entity_poly.type
_entity_poly.pdbx_seq_one_letter_code
_entity_poly.pdbx_strand_id
1 'polypeptide(L)'
;MEGLKVSDANLVVYVHPSKSNKISQAILRELSSLLFKFSETFEGVVLAYDVNIRDKNAKILSGIHPYFGVSLKANLLLFSPKPNMLLDEDIREEFKYRAKHGDELYASTSNKRHRIKVGTMIRFLVKSFDEEILHISGSLIPAHTGSIRCLDKNSEDVSLTDRSTRKRREGEGETEMQENETFGGGKSSLSIDHQTKKSKKRRSAKDH
;
A
#
# COMPACT_ATOMS: atom_id res chain seq x y z
N MET A 1 -10.74 22.03 -4.00
CA MET A 1 -9.98 20.79 -3.74
C MET A 1 -10.97 19.73 -3.31
N GLU A 2 -10.95 18.55 -3.92
CA GLU A 2 -11.72 17.41 -3.42
C GLU A 2 -11.12 16.88 -2.09
N GLY A 3 -11.89 16.08 -1.35
CA GLY A 3 -11.47 15.50 -0.06
C GLY A 3 -11.49 16.46 1.13
N LEU A 4 -11.52 17.78 0.92
CA LEU A 4 -11.68 18.77 1.98
C LEU A 4 -13.17 18.99 2.33
N LYS A 5 -13.49 18.92 3.63
CA LYS A 5 -14.84 19.09 4.18
C LYS A 5 -14.80 19.96 5.44
N VAL A 6 -15.74 20.89 5.59
CA VAL A 6 -16.01 21.53 6.89
C VAL A 6 -17.17 20.79 7.55
N SER A 7 -17.02 20.45 8.84
CA SER A 7 -18.05 19.77 9.63
C SER A 7 -18.35 20.54 10.92
N ASP A 8 -19.63 20.83 11.16
CA ASP A 8 -20.14 21.22 12.47
C ASP A 8 -20.12 20.00 13.43
N ALA A 9 -19.42 20.11 14.56
CA ALA A 9 -19.35 19.06 15.58
C ALA A 9 -19.79 19.60 16.95
N ASN A 10 -20.66 18.84 17.65
CA ASN A 10 -20.92 19.05 19.07
C ASN A 10 -20.07 18.03 19.85
N LEU A 11 -19.15 18.51 20.69
CA LEU A 11 -18.17 17.67 21.37
C LEU A 11 -18.29 17.85 22.89
N VAL A 12 -17.88 16.82 23.64
CA VAL A 12 -17.68 16.89 25.10
C VAL A 12 -16.20 16.64 25.37
N VAL A 13 -15.51 17.65 25.89
CA VAL A 13 -14.10 17.53 26.29
C VAL A 13 -14.02 17.30 27.79
N TYR A 14 -13.33 16.24 28.20
CA TYR A 14 -13.15 15.90 29.62
C TYR A 14 -11.91 16.60 30.18
N VAL A 15 -12.13 17.49 31.15
CA VAL A 15 -11.06 18.27 31.76
C VAL A 15 -10.86 17.82 33.21
N HIS A 16 -9.60 17.65 33.60
CA HIS A 16 -9.23 17.31 34.96
C HIS A 16 -9.43 18.52 35.90
N PRO A 17 -9.96 18.36 37.13
CA PRO A 17 -10.21 19.44 38.10
C PRO A 17 -9.05 20.41 38.33
N SER A 18 -7.80 19.93 38.28
CA SER A 18 -6.60 20.78 38.40
C SER A 18 -6.38 21.77 37.24
N LYS A 19 -7.22 21.72 36.20
CA LYS A 19 -7.22 22.65 35.05
C LYS A 19 -8.49 23.52 34.99
N SER A 20 -9.34 23.47 36.02
CA SER A 20 -10.58 24.27 36.14
C SER A 20 -10.36 25.79 36.08
N ASN A 21 -9.20 26.29 36.50
CA ASN A 21 -8.81 27.70 36.36
C ASN A 21 -8.30 28.08 34.96
N LYS A 22 -8.11 27.11 34.06
CA LYS A 22 -7.53 27.28 32.71
C LYS A 22 -8.28 26.43 31.66
N ILE A 23 -9.61 26.40 31.76
CA ILE A 23 -10.49 25.55 30.92
C ILE A 23 -10.23 25.75 29.43
N SER A 24 -10.20 26.99 28.93
CA SER A 24 -9.96 27.26 27.51
C SER A 24 -8.62 26.70 27.02
N GLN A 25 -7.55 26.82 27.83
CA GLN A 25 -6.24 26.25 27.49
C GLN A 25 -6.27 24.72 27.49
N ALA A 26 -7.00 24.10 28.44
CA ALA A 26 -7.17 22.65 28.48
C ALA A 26 -7.95 22.12 27.27
N ILE A 27 -9.03 22.80 26.87
CA ILE A 27 -9.84 22.47 25.69
C ILE A 27 -9.02 22.62 24.41
N LEU A 28 -8.33 23.75 24.21
CA LEU A 28 -7.49 23.97 23.03
C LEU A 28 -6.38 22.92 22.93
N ARG A 29 -5.76 22.54 24.06
CA ARG A 29 -4.76 21.46 24.09
C ARG A 29 -5.36 20.12 23.66
N GLU A 30 -6.58 19.81 24.10
CA GLU A 30 -7.26 18.57 23.72
C GLU A 30 -7.63 18.55 22.24
N LEU A 31 -8.22 19.63 21.72
CA LEU A 31 -8.56 19.76 20.29
C LEU A 31 -7.31 19.75 19.40
N SER A 32 -6.22 20.42 19.83
CA SER A 32 -4.93 20.34 19.13
C SER A 32 -4.32 18.94 19.14
N SER A 33 -4.69 18.05 20.06
CA SER A 33 -4.23 16.66 20.05
C SER A 33 -4.88 15.80 18.94
N LEU A 34 -5.98 16.29 18.34
CA LEU A 34 -6.69 15.68 17.21
C LEU A 34 -6.12 16.11 15.86
N LEU A 35 -5.35 17.21 15.80
CA LEU A 35 -4.78 17.72 14.56
C LEU A 35 -3.83 16.71 13.92
N PHE A 36 -3.88 16.65 12.59
CA PHE A 36 -3.12 15.75 11.72
C PHE A 36 -3.32 14.25 11.96
N LYS A 37 -4.29 13.86 12.81
CA LYS A 37 -4.65 12.46 13.03
C LYS A 37 -5.96 12.10 12.34
N PHE A 38 -6.02 10.90 11.78
CA PHE A 38 -7.27 10.32 11.33
C PHE A 38 -8.19 10.05 12.53
N SER A 39 -9.42 10.55 12.44
CA SER A 39 -10.47 10.28 13.42
C SER A 39 -11.56 9.44 12.76
N GLU A 40 -11.79 8.24 13.30
CA GLU A 40 -12.92 7.38 12.90
C GLU A 40 -14.26 8.10 13.14
N THR A 41 -14.37 8.88 14.22
CA THR A 41 -15.59 9.64 14.59
C THR A 41 -15.94 10.73 13.58
N PHE A 42 -14.96 11.28 12.86
CA PHE A 42 -15.16 12.32 11.83
C PHE A 42 -14.91 11.83 10.40
N GLU A 43 -14.58 10.54 10.24
CA GLU A 43 -14.26 9.89 8.96
C GLU A 43 -13.17 10.64 8.15
N GLY A 44 -12.14 11.18 8.83
CA GLY A 44 -11.10 11.98 8.19
C GLY A 44 -10.04 12.51 9.14
N VAL A 45 -9.00 13.13 8.55
CA VAL A 45 -7.89 13.78 9.25
C VAL A 45 -8.28 15.21 9.62
N VAL A 46 -8.15 15.60 10.88
CA VAL A 46 -8.46 16.99 11.32
C VAL A 46 -7.29 17.91 10.96
N LEU A 47 -7.50 18.90 10.09
CA LEU A 47 -6.48 19.85 9.67
C LEU A 47 -6.52 21.17 10.45
N ALA A 48 -7.71 21.61 10.84
CA ALA A 48 -7.92 22.82 11.64
C ALA A 48 -9.23 22.70 12.43
N TYR A 49 -9.34 23.50 13.49
CA TYR A 49 -10.58 23.67 14.23
C TYR A 49 -10.81 25.15 14.55
N ASP A 50 -12.07 25.53 14.61
CA ASP A 50 -12.57 26.75 15.23
C ASP A 50 -13.58 26.34 16.31
N VAL A 51 -13.51 26.93 17.51
CA VAL A 51 -14.24 26.44 18.69
C VAL A 51 -14.95 27.56 19.43
N ASN A 52 -16.24 27.34 19.70
CA ASN A 52 -17.05 28.22 20.53
C ASN A 52 -17.55 27.45 21.76
N ILE A 53 -17.10 27.87 22.95
CA ILE A 53 -17.47 27.29 24.23
C ILE A 53 -18.86 27.81 24.61
N ARG A 54 -19.88 27.00 24.32
CA ARG A 54 -21.29 27.37 24.47
C ARG A 54 -21.75 27.42 25.92
N ASP A 55 -21.30 26.48 26.74
CA ASP A 55 -21.75 26.32 28.12
C ASP A 55 -20.60 26.54 29.10
N LYS A 56 -20.87 27.29 30.16
CA LYS A 56 -19.95 27.49 31.29
C LYS A 56 -20.15 26.40 32.36
N ASN A 57 -21.26 25.67 32.29
CA ASN A 57 -21.57 24.58 33.19
C ASN A 57 -20.95 23.29 32.64
N ALA A 58 -20.33 22.52 33.52
CA ALA A 58 -19.73 21.24 33.19
C ALA A 58 -20.26 20.14 34.11
N LYS A 59 -20.57 18.98 33.55
CA LYS A 59 -21.05 17.84 34.34
C LYS A 59 -19.84 17.09 34.90
N ILE A 60 -19.72 17.03 36.22
CA ILE A 60 -18.76 16.13 36.88
C ILE A 60 -19.21 14.69 36.62
N LEU A 61 -18.32 13.85 36.11
CA LEU A 61 -18.56 12.42 35.94
C LEU A 61 -18.39 11.70 37.28
N SER A 62 -19.34 10.81 37.58
CA SER A 62 -19.23 9.85 38.69
C SER A 62 -18.22 8.76 38.33
N GLY A 63 -17.00 8.85 38.86
CA GLY A 63 -15.93 7.89 38.62
C GLY A 63 -14.79 8.03 39.64
N ILE A 64 -13.86 7.08 39.64
CA ILE A 64 -12.73 7.02 40.60
C ILE A 64 -11.84 8.26 40.50
N HIS A 65 -11.65 8.79 39.28
CA HIS A 65 -11.01 10.07 39.05
C HIS A 65 -12.07 11.08 38.58
N PRO A 66 -12.35 12.15 39.34
CA PRO A 66 -13.30 13.16 38.91
C PRO A 66 -12.75 13.89 37.68
N TYR A 67 -13.49 13.85 36.59
CA TYR A 67 -13.34 14.72 35.43
C TYR A 67 -14.64 15.48 35.22
N PHE A 68 -14.57 16.69 34.68
CA PHE A 68 -15.75 17.45 34.29
C PHE A 68 -15.82 17.52 32.75
N GLY A 69 -16.97 17.14 32.19
CA GLY A 69 -17.23 17.22 30.75
C GLY A 69 -17.73 18.61 30.38
N VAL A 70 -17.01 19.29 29.48
CA VAL A 70 -17.40 20.59 28.92
C VAL A 70 -17.97 20.39 27.52
N SER A 71 -19.24 20.77 27.33
CA SER A 71 -19.91 20.73 26.03
C SER A 71 -19.52 21.94 25.19
N LEU A 72 -19.07 21.72 23.97
CA LEU A 72 -18.65 22.76 23.03
C LEU A 72 -19.18 22.49 21.62
N LYS A 73 -19.26 23.54 20.80
CA LYS A 73 -19.42 23.40 19.36
C LYS A 73 -18.11 23.80 18.67
N ALA A 74 -17.66 22.97 17.74
CA ALA A 74 -16.49 23.24 16.91
C ALA A 74 -16.84 23.11 15.43
N ASN A 75 -16.23 23.95 14.60
CA ASN A 75 -16.15 23.78 13.16
C ASN A 75 -14.82 23.07 12.88
N LEU A 76 -14.86 21.87 12.30
CA LEU A 76 -13.66 21.09 11.98
C LEU A 76 -13.40 21.15 10.48
N LEU A 77 -12.18 21.51 10.09
CA LEU A 77 -11.69 21.29 8.73
C LEU A 77 -11.10 19.89 8.65
N LEU A 78 -11.72 19.04 7.85
CA LEU A 78 -11.37 17.64 7.69
C LEU A 78 -10.81 17.39 6.29
N PHE A 79 -9.81 16.52 6.20
CA PHE A 79 -9.38 15.87 4.98
C PHE A 79 -9.81 14.41 5.01
N SER A 80 -10.78 14.06 4.17
CA SER A 80 -11.31 12.72 3.99
C SER A 80 -11.03 12.29 2.55
N PRO A 81 -9.94 11.54 2.28
CA PRO A 81 -9.62 11.10 0.93
C PRO A 81 -10.67 10.11 0.45
N LYS A 82 -11.37 10.44 -0.64
CA LYS A 82 -12.36 9.53 -1.23
C LYS A 82 -11.64 8.29 -1.79
N PRO A 83 -12.26 7.10 -1.76
CA PRO A 83 -11.86 6.01 -2.63
C PRO A 83 -11.82 6.52 -4.08
N ASN A 84 -10.73 6.22 -4.80
CA ASN A 84 -10.39 6.77 -6.12
C ASN A 84 -9.93 8.24 -6.17
N MET A 85 -9.60 8.87 -5.03
CA MET A 85 -8.85 10.15 -5.00
C MET A 85 -7.36 9.96 -5.31
N LEU A 86 -7.06 9.21 -6.38
CA LEU A 86 -5.83 9.41 -7.12
C LEU A 86 -6.03 10.70 -7.91
N LEU A 87 -5.08 11.63 -7.85
CA LEU A 87 -5.06 12.75 -8.78
C LEU A 87 -4.78 12.16 -10.16
N ASP A 88 -5.78 12.12 -11.04
CA ASP A 88 -5.70 11.48 -12.37
C ASP A 88 -4.57 12.10 -13.22
N GLU A 89 -4.19 13.35 -12.88
CA GLU A 89 -2.97 14.05 -13.29
C GLU A 89 -1.69 13.19 -13.24
N ASP A 90 -1.57 12.26 -12.29
CA ASP A 90 -0.38 11.43 -12.08
C ASP A 90 -0.36 10.11 -12.88
N ILE A 91 -1.35 9.89 -13.74
CA ILE A 91 -1.40 8.77 -14.68
C ILE A 91 -1.48 9.35 -16.11
N ARG A 92 -0.72 8.79 -17.07
CA ARG A 92 -0.84 9.22 -18.48
C ARG A 92 -2.25 8.93 -18.98
N GLU A 93 -2.86 9.89 -19.66
CA GLU A 93 -4.21 9.80 -20.28
C GLU A 93 -4.41 8.56 -21.18
N GLU A 94 -3.32 8.01 -21.71
CA GLU A 94 -3.34 6.75 -22.48
C GLU A 94 -3.76 5.53 -21.64
N PHE A 95 -3.57 5.53 -20.32
CA PHE A 95 -4.00 4.44 -19.43
C PHE A 95 -5.47 4.60 -19.06
N LYS A 96 -6.33 3.82 -19.69
CA LYS A 96 -7.76 3.80 -19.35
C LYS A 96 -8.07 2.66 -18.41
N TYR A 97 -8.75 2.99 -17.30
CA TYR A 97 -9.32 2.01 -16.39
C TYR A 97 -10.36 1.14 -17.10
N ARG A 98 -10.37 -0.15 -16.80
CA ARG A 98 -11.31 -1.15 -17.32
C ARG A 98 -11.64 -2.15 -16.23
N ALA A 99 -12.92 -2.20 -15.85
CA ALA A 99 -13.48 -3.25 -14.99
C ALA A 99 -14.48 -4.08 -15.80
N LYS A 100 -14.23 -5.39 -15.94
CA LYS A 100 -15.18 -6.36 -16.53
C LYS A 100 -15.09 -7.70 -15.83
N HIS A 101 -16.23 -8.24 -15.39
CA HIS A 101 -16.33 -9.57 -14.75
C HIS A 101 -15.32 -9.79 -13.59
N GLY A 102 -14.99 -8.73 -12.83
CA GLY A 102 -14.00 -8.79 -11.75
C GLY A 102 -12.52 -8.71 -12.17
N ASP A 103 -12.21 -8.62 -13.48
CA ASP A 103 -10.87 -8.21 -13.96
C ASP A 103 -10.83 -6.67 -14.01
N GLU A 104 -10.24 -6.07 -12.98
CA GLU A 104 -9.98 -4.64 -12.85
C GLU A 104 -8.54 -4.31 -13.22
N LEU A 105 -8.34 -3.43 -14.21
CA LEU A 105 -7.02 -3.09 -14.73
C LEU A 105 -6.97 -1.73 -15.41
N TYR A 106 -5.77 -1.15 -15.45
CA TYR A 106 -5.44 -0.07 -16.37
C TYR A 106 -4.80 -0.65 -17.64
N ALA A 107 -5.26 -0.22 -18.80
CA ALA A 107 -4.69 -0.59 -20.09
C ALA A 107 -4.32 0.65 -20.90
N SER A 108 -3.08 0.71 -21.36
CA SER A 108 -2.64 1.72 -22.31
C SER A 108 -3.38 1.57 -23.65
N THR A 109 -3.89 2.68 -24.18
CA THR A 109 -4.49 2.77 -25.52
C THR A 109 -3.42 2.78 -26.61
N SER A 110 -2.26 3.39 -26.35
CA SER A 110 -1.11 3.44 -27.26
C SER A 110 -0.37 2.10 -27.33
N ASN A 111 -0.25 1.38 -26.22
CA ASN A 111 0.40 0.07 -26.14
C ASN A 111 -0.53 -1.02 -25.55
N LYS A 112 -1.18 -1.78 -26.43
CA LYS A 112 -2.09 -2.89 -26.07
C LYS A 112 -1.48 -3.98 -25.16
N ARG A 113 -0.13 -4.10 -25.11
CA ARG A 113 0.57 -5.05 -24.24
C ARG A 113 0.80 -4.49 -22.83
N HIS A 114 0.74 -3.17 -22.66
CA HIS A 114 0.95 -2.49 -21.38
C HIS A 114 -0.35 -2.47 -20.57
N ARG A 115 -0.54 -3.53 -19.77
CA ARG A 115 -1.63 -3.69 -18.81
C ARG A 115 -1.06 -3.70 -17.39
N ILE A 116 -1.70 -2.95 -16.49
CA ILE A 116 -1.40 -2.91 -15.06
C ILE A 116 -2.64 -3.43 -14.33
N LYS A 117 -2.48 -4.55 -13.63
CA LYS A 117 -3.52 -5.19 -12.80
C LYS A 117 -2.91 -5.65 -11.47
N VAL A 118 -3.75 -6.09 -10.54
CA VAL A 118 -3.30 -6.66 -9.25
C VAL A 118 -2.20 -7.72 -9.47
N GLY A 119 -1.10 -7.61 -8.72
CA GLY A 119 0.09 -8.46 -8.86
C GLY A 119 1.08 -8.05 -9.97
N THR A 120 0.83 -6.94 -10.69
CA THR A 120 1.81 -6.40 -11.66
C THR A 120 2.87 -5.58 -10.93
N MET A 121 4.15 -5.92 -11.10
CA MET A 121 5.25 -5.06 -10.64
C MET A 121 5.34 -3.82 -11.54
N ILE A 122 5.28 -2.64 -10.93
CA ILE A 122 5.36 -1.34 -11.61
C ILE A 122 6.60 -0.55 -11.16
N ARG A 123 7.15 0.24 -12.07
CA ARG A 123 8.10 1.32 -11.79
C ARG A 123 7.34 2.63 -11.89
N PHE A 124 7.45 3.50 -10.89
CA PHE A 124 6.82 4.83 -10.88
C PHE A 124 7.78 5.85 -10.25
N LEU A 125 7.57 7.12 -10.53
CA LEU A 125 8.34 8.22 -9.94
C LEU A 125 7.75 8.57 -8.58
N VAL A 126 8.49 8.38 -7.48
CA VAL A 126 8.03 8.79 -6.14
C VAL A 126 7.92 10.32 -6.08
N LYS A 127 6.80 10.83 -5.54
CA LYS A 127 6.55 12.26 -5.31
C LYS A 127 6.57 12.62 -3.82
N SER A 128 5.99 11.78 -2.97
CA SER A 128 6.04 11.95 -1.52
C SER A 128 6.03 10.60 -0.80
N PHE A 129 6.48 10.62 0.45
CA PHE A 129 6.35 9.53 1.40
C PHE A 129 5.82 10.10 2.71
N ASP A 130 4.86 9.40 3.30
CA ASP A 130 4.31 9.69 4.62
C ASP A 130 4.80 8.59 5.58
N GLU A 131 5.58 9.00 6.58
CA GLU A 131 6.21 8.10 7.56
C GLU A 131 5.23 7.59 8.63
N GLU A 132 4.13 8.30 8.90
CA GLU A 132 3.17 7.94 9.95
C GLU A 132 2.18 6.86 9.48
N ILE A 133 1.70 6.97 8.24
CA ILE A 133 0.81 5.97 7.61
C ILE A 133 1.51 5.04 6.62
N LEU A 134 2.85 5.16 6.47
CA LEU A 134 3.68 4.40 5.52
C LEU A 134 3.18 4.44 4.07
N HIS A 135 2.63 5.59 3.66
CA HIS A 135 2.01 5.78 2.34
C HIS A 135 2.99 6.45 1.36
N ILE A 136 3.24 5.80 0.22
CA ILE A 136 4.08 6.33 -0.86
C ILE A 136 3.17 6.83 -1.98
N SER A 137 3.31 8.10 -2.38
CA SER A 137 2.65 8.67 -3.56
C SER A 137 3.64 8.85 -4.71
N GLY A 138 3.13 8.88 -5.94
CA GLY A 138 3.98 9.03 -7.11
C GLY A 138 3.25 9.03 -8.45
N SER A 139 4.03 9.02 -9.52
CA SER A 139 3.61 9.35 -10.88
C SER A 139 3.96 8.26 -11.90
N LEU A 140 3.01 8.00 -12.80
CA LEU A 140 3.17 7.23 -14.02
C LEU A 140 3.26 8.11 -15.28
N ILE A 141 3.37 9.44 -15.14
CA ILE A 141 3.57 10.38 -16.27
C ILE A 141 4.87 10.09 -17.06
N PRO A 142 6.05 9.91 -16.43
CA PRO A 142 7.30 9.82 -17.19
C PRO A 142 7.36 8.56 -18.06
N ALA A 143 7.87 8.66 -19.29
CA ALA A 143 7.83 7.57 -20.28
C ALA A 143 8.49 6.25 -19.81
N HIS A 144 9.45 6.32 -18.88
CA HIS A 144 10.16 5.17 -18.30
C HIS A 144 9.41 4.50 -17.12
N THR A 145 8.14 4.82 -16.90
CA THR A 145 7.30 4.27 -15.81
C THR A 145 6.18 3.34 -16.33
N GLY A 146 5.54 2.60 -15.43
CA GLY A 146 4.51 1.60 -15.70
C GLY A 146 4.97 0.18 -15.38
N SER A 147 4.37 -0.82 -16.02
CA SER A 147 4.69 -2.23 -15.83
C SER A 147 6.13 -2.54 -16.24
N ILE A 148 6.93 -3.08 -15.31
CA ILE A 148 8.36 -3.38 -15.52
C ILE A 148 8.54 -4.30 -16.73
N ARG A 149 7.73 -5.37 -16.81
CA ARG A 149 7.70 -6.33 -17.93
C ARG A 149 7.36 -5.73 -19.31
N CYS A 150 6.85 -4.50 -19.34
CA CYS A 150 6.55 -3.77 -20.58
C CYS A 150 7.64 -2.74 -20.91
N LEU A 151 8.34 -2.21 -19.91
CA LEU A 151 9.47 -1.29 -20.07
C LEU A 151 10.71 -2.02 -20.60
N ASP A 152 11.06 -3.15 -19.98
CA ASP A 152 12.30 -3.88 -20.32
C ASP A 152 12.29 -4.42 -21.77
N LYS A 153 11.10 -4.64 -22.35
CA LYS A 153 10.97 -5.12 -23.74
C LYS A 153 11.21 -4.03 -24.79
N ASN A 154 11.15 -2.77 -24.39
CA ASN A 154 11.45 -1.66 -25.29
C ASN A 154 12.96 -1.34 -25.35
N SER A 155 13.82 -2.03 -24.59
CA SER A 155 15.28 -1.89 -24.67
C SER A 155 15.97 -2.88 -25.61
N GLU A 156 15.26 -3.87 -26.18
CA GLU A 156 15.85 -4.89 -27.07
C GLU A 156 15.84 -4.50 -28.56
N ASP A 157 15.28 -3.34 -28.94
CA ASP A 157 15.13 -2.92 -30.35
C ASP A 157 16.36 -2.17 -30.92
N VAL A 158 17.55 -2.40 -30.36
CA VAL A 158 18.85 -1.92 -30.90
C VAL A 158 19.88 -3.06 -30.93
N SER A 159 19.55 -4.17 -31.59
CA SER A 159 20.54 -5.13 -32.10
C SER A 159 20.06 -5.97 -33.30
N LEU A 160 19.28 -5.38 -34.22
CA LEU A 160 19.09 -5.95 -35.56
C LEU A 160 20.16 -5.48 -36.53
N THR A 161 21.37 -6.05 -36.40
CA THR A 161 22.23 -6.29 -37.57
C THR A 161 23.03 -7.58 -37.41
N ASP A 162 22.90 -8.41 -38.45
CA ASP A 162 23.84 -9.47 -38.85
C ASP A 162 23.94 -10.77 -38.02
N ARG A 163 23.02 -11.70 -38.30
CA ARG A 163 23.40 -12.87 -39.13
C ARG A 163 22.21 -13.73 -39.53
N SER A 164 21.89 -13.70 -40.83
CA SER A 164 21.19 -14.82 -41.46
C SER A 164 22.21 -15.91 -41.81
N THR A 165 21.90 -17.19 -41.56
CA THR A 165 22.03 -18.34 -42.48
C THR A 165 22.07 -19.69 -41.75
N ARG A 166 21.34 -20.68 -42.31
CA ARG A 166 21.40 -22.13 -42.03
C ARG A 166 20.97 -22.59 -40.60
N LYS A 167 20.31 -23.74 -40.41
CA LYS A 167 19.87 -24.81 -41.34
C LYS A 167 18.59 -25.48 -40.79
N ARG A 168 17.77 -26.06 -41.69
CA ARG A 168 16.59 -26.88 -41.36
C ARG A 168 16.98 -28.26 -40.78
N ARG A 169 16.04 -28.85 -40.01
CA ARG A 169 15.82 -30.31 -39.77
C ARG A 169 16.95 -31.00 -38.98
N GLU A 170 16.74 -32.10 -38.26
CA GLU A 170 15.59 -33.01 -38.00
C GLU A 170 15.87 -33.71 -36.65
N GLY A 171 14.90 -34.46 -36.10
CA GLY A 171 15.23 -35.68 -35.36
C GLY A 171 14.67 -35.83 -33.94
N GLU A 172 14.07 -36.99 -33.68
CA GLU A 172 13.67 -37.51 -32.37
C GLU A 172 14.90 -38.05 -31.61
N GLY A 173 14.80 -38.24 -30.29
CA GLY A 173 15.85 -38.91 -29.52
C GLY A 173 15.73 -38.73 -28.02
N GLU A 174 15.46 -39.82 -27.31
CA GLU A 174 15.38 -39.88 -25.86
C GLU A 174 16.78 -39.98 -25.20
N THR A 175 16.86 -39.42 -23.98
CA THR A 175 17.43 -40.05 -22.76
C THR A 175 18.81 -40.74 -22.77
N GLU A 176 19.63 -40.29 -21.80
CA GLU A 176 20.55 -41.06 -20.94
C GLU A 176 22.08 -41.09 -21.12
N MET A 177 22.69 -41.04 -19.92
CA MET A 177 24.00 -41.49 -19.46
C MET A 177 25.28 -40.67 -19.75
N GLN A 178 25.94 -40.34 -18.63
CA GLN A 178 27.34 -39.94 -18.50
C GLN A 178 28.24 -41.19 -18.60
N GLU A 179 29.54 -41.00 -18.79
CA GLU A 179 30.58 -41.60 -17.94
C GLU A 179 31.95 -40.89 -18.15
N ASN A 180 32.57 -40.46 -17.04
CA ASN A 180 33.98 -40.64 -16.60
C ASN A 180 35.14 -40.32 -17.60
N GLU A 181 36.28 -39.68 -17.28
CA GLU A 181 37.22 -39.65 -16.12
C GLU A 181 38.10 -38.37 -16.19
N THR A 182 39.06 -37.98 -15.31
CA THR A 182 39.37 -38.12 -13.85
C THR A 182 40.64 -37.27 -13.53
N PHE A 183 40.96 -37.08 -12.23
CA PHE A 183 42.25 -36.61 -11.66
C PHE A 183 42.54 -35.09 -11.66
N GLY A 184 43.00 -34.46 -10.56
CA GLY A 184 43.16 -34.97 -9.19
C GLY A 184 43.81 -33.96 -8.20
N GLY A 185 43.59 -34.17 -6.89
CA GLY A 185 44.31 -33.54 -5.75
C GLY A 185 43.86 -32.12 -5.32
N GLY A 186 43.55 -31.83 -4.05
CA GLY A 186 43.45 -32.69 -2.85
C GLY A 186 43.16 -31.89 -1.56
N LYS A 187 43.09 -32.59 -0.41
CA LYS A 187 42.80 -32.12 0.99
C LYS A 187 41.30 -31.85 1.28
N SER A 188 40.55 -32.78 1.88
CA SER A 188 40.49 -33.16 3.33
C SER A 188 39.80 -32.09 4.21
N SER A 189 38.80 -32.37 5.07
CA SER A 189 38.26 -33.66 5.56
C SER A 189 36.95 -33.47 6.37
N LEU A 190 36.03 -34.46 6.29
CA LEU A 190 35.04 -34.87 7.33
C LEU A 190 33.99 -33.81 7.83
N SER A 191 32.72 -34.13 8.09
CA SER A 191 31.89 -35.32 7.81
C SER A 191 30.43 -35.05 8.22
N ILE A 192 29.44 -35.53 7.44
CA ILE A 192 28.15 -36.11 7.88
C ILE A 192 27.18 -35.16 8.66
N ASP A 193 25.90 -34.98 8.33
CA ASP A 193 24.94 -35.92 7.73
C ASP A 193 23.83 -35.24 6.88
N HIS A 194 23.25 -35.99 5.94
CA HIS A 194 22.05 -35.61 5.20
C HIS A 194 20.91 -36.59 5.52
N GLN A 195 19.78 -36.13 6.07
CA GLN A 195 18.50 -36.86 5.92
C GLN A 195 17.32 -35.95 5.59
N THR A 196 17.06 -35.81 4.29
CA THR A 196 15.70 -35.59 3.79
C THR A 196 14.86 -36.85 3.97
N LYS A 197 13.58 -36.73 4.34
CA LYS A 197 12.53 -37.65 3.84
C LYS A 197 11.13 -37.04 3.95
N LYS A 198 10.45 -36.94 2.79
CA LYS A 198 9.01 -36.67 2.67
C LYS A 198 8.24 -37.96 2.99
N SER A 199 7.08 -37.88 3.64
CA SER A 199 6.11 -38.98 3.70
C SER A 199 4.77 -38.55 3.09
N LYS A 200 4.41 -39.19 1.96
CA LYS A 200 3.19 -38.90 1.19
C LYS A 200 2.13 -39.95 1.54
N LYS A 201 1.17 -39.61 2.41
CA LYS A 201 0.13 -40.56 2.89
C LYS A 201 -0.96 -40.76 1.83
N ARG A 202 -1.15 -42.00 1.37
CA ARG A 202 -2.34 -42.45 0.61
C ARG A 202 -3.25 -43.32 1.50
N ARG A 203 -4.54 -43.40 1.16
CA ARG A 203 -5.61 -44.05 1.93
C ARG A 203 -6.03 -45.39 1.32
N SER A 204 -6.30 -46.38 2.18
CA SER A 204 -7.37 -47.42 2.12
C SER A 204 -6.88 -48.65 2.90
N ALA A 205 -7.59 -49.43 3.72
CA ALA A 205 -8.92 -49.46 4.34
C ALA A 205 -9.36 -50.94 4.33
N LYS A 206 -9.68 -51.50 5.52
CA LYS A 206 -10.46 -52.74 5.72
C LYS A 206 -9.84 -54.07 5.22
N ASP A 207 -10.17 -55.25 5.76
CA ASP A 207 -11.07 -55.65 6.86
C ASP A 207 -10.49 -56.90 7.57
N HIS A 208 -10.97 -57.16 8.80
CA HIS A 208 -10.91 -58.41 9.60
C HIS A 208 -9.57 -59.14 9.82
#